data_AF-A0A1I6KJL9-F1
#
_entry.id   AF-A0A1I6KJL9-F1
#
_cell.length_a   1.000
_cell.length_b   1.000
_cell.length_c   1.000
_cell.angle_alpha   90.00
_cell.angle_beta   90.00
_cell.angle_gamma   90.00
#
_symmetry.space_group_name_H-M   'P 1'
#
loop_
_entity.id
_entity.type
_entity.pdbx_description
1 polymer ?
#
loop_
_entity_poly.entity_id
_entity_poly.type
_entity_poly.pdbx_seq_one_letter_code
_entity_poly.pdbx_strand_id
1 'polypeptide(L)'
;MGQGKMRDENGTITTAAPAGTFIGTVGDGGRAVFAGIPFAQPPIGELRFRPPVAPPDAVADVEAIEFRAAPVQRRFPQLGDLEISEDCLYLNVWTPDTRASRPVIVWIYGGGNELGMGAPPFTPGGVPPPQQTPLSFR
;
A
#
# COMPACT_ATOMS: atom_id res chain seq x y z
N MET A 1 -14.31 27.48 -10.59
CA MET A 1 -14.84 27.03 -9.28
C MET A 1 -14.08 25.78 -8.87
N GLY A 2 -13.01 25.92 -8.08
CA GLY A 2 -12.23 24.78 -7.59
C GLY A 2 -12.47 24.62 -6.09
N GLN A 3 -13.21 23.60 -5.68
CA GLN A 3 -13.35 23.23 -4.28
C GLN A 3 -12.22 22.24 -3.94
N GLY A 4 -11.39 22.63 -2.98
CA GLY A 4 -10.13 21.98 -2.63
C GLY A 4 -10.27 20.55 -2.12
N LYS A 5 -9.20 19.80 -2.32
CA LYS A 5 -8.91 18.50 -1.72
C LYS A 5 -9.08 18.63 -0.19
N MET A 6 -10.07 17.95 0.40
CA MET A 6 -10.25 17.92 1.85
C MET A 6 -9.08 17.12 2.45
N ARG A 7 -8.04 17.83 2.86
CA ARG A 7 -6.99 17.32 3.74
C ARG A 7 -7.56 17.37 5.14
N ASP A 8 -7.50 16.28 5.89
CA ASP A 8 -7.62 16.41 7.33
C ASP A 8 -6.31 17.00 7.90
N GLU A 9 -6.35 17.41 9.16
CA GLU A 9 -5.21 17.97 9.90
C GLU A 9 -4.01 17.02 9.99
N ASN A 10 -4.18 15.74 9.64
CA ASN A 10 -3.18 14.67 9.72
C ASN A 10 -2.57 14.29 8.37
N GLY A 11 -2.96 14.94 7.26
CA GLY A 11 -2.42 14.63 5.94
C GLY A 11 -2.93 13.33 5.33
N THR A 12 -4.07 12.82 5.81
CA THR A 12 -4.74 11.65 5.27
C THR A 12 -5.76 12.03 4.18
N ILE A 13 -6.19 11.04 3.42
CA ILE A 13 -7.25 11.17 2.40
C ILE A 13 -8.13 9.92 2.41
N THR A 14 -9.45 10.13 2.48
CA THR A 14 -10.44 9.04 2.45
C THR A 14 -11.13 8.96 1.10
N THR A 15 -11.31 7.75 0.58
CA THR A 15 -12.08 7.51 -0.66
C THR A 15 -12.90 6.22 -0.57
N ALA A 16 -14.11 6.24 -1.13
CA ALA A 16 -14.98 5.07 -1.19
C ALA A 16 -14.82 4.36 -2.55
N ALA A 17 -14.84 3.04 -2.53
CA ALA A 17 -14.86 2.18 -3.71
C ALA A 17 -15.82 0.99 -3.46
N PRO A 18 -16.17 0.19 -4.50
CA PRO A 18 -17.07 -0.95 -4.32
C PRO A 18 -16.60 -1.97 -3.26
N ALA A 19 -15.29 -2.07 -3.03
CA ALA A 19 -14.69 -2.96 -2.03
C ALA A 19 -14.62 -2.38 -0.60
N GLY A 20 -15.09 -1.14 -0.39
CA GLY A 20 -15.09 -0.48 0.92
C GLY A 20 -14.56 0.95 0.87
N THR A 21 -14.37 1.52 2.06
CA THR A 21 -13.75 2.84 2.24
C THR A 21 -12.27 2.66 2.54
N PHE A 22 -11.42 3.45 1.89
CA PHE A 22 -9.97 3.39 2.02
C PHE A 22 -9.44 4.73 2.54
N ILE A 23 -8.60 4.65 3.57
CA ILE A 23 -7.90 5.79 4.15
C ILE A 23 -6.44 5.70 3.71
N GLY A 24 -5.96 6.69 2.98
CA GLY A 24 -4.59 6.79 2.51
C GLY A 24 -3.91 8.06 2.99
N THR A 25 -2.72 8.36 2.46
CA THR A 25 -1.96 9.58 2.75
C THR A 25 -1.88 10.51 1.54
N VAL A 26 -1.51 11.76 1.79
CA VAL A 26 -1.13 12.70 0.73
C VAL A 26 0.38 12.74 0.60
N GLY A 27 0.91 12.07 -0.42
CA GLY A 27 2.33 12.06 -0.77
C GLY A 27 2.79 13.26 -1.59
N ASP A 28 4.05 13.22 -2.02
CA ASP A 28 4.74 14.30 -2.73
C ASP A 28 4.00 14.77 -3.99
N GLY A 29 3.98 16.09 -4.19
CA GLY A 29 3.23 16.73 -5.28
C GLY A 29 1.71 16.67 -5.08
N GLY A 30 1.24 16.36 -3.86
CA GLY A 30 -0.17 16.32 -3.54
C GLY A 30 -0.89 15.12 -4.13
N ARG A 31 -0.20 14.02 -4.41
CA ARG A 31 -0.81 12.75 -4.88
C ARG A 31 -1.39 11.99 -3.69
N ALA A 32 -2.52 11.33 -3.89
CA ALA A 32 -3.04 10.36 -2.92
C ALA A 32 -2.25 9.06 -3.04
N VAL A 33 -1.94 8.46 -1.90
CA VAL A 33 -1.22 7.19 -1.76
C VAL A 33 -2.03 6.28 -0.86
N PHE A 34 -2.34 5.08 -1.33
CA PHE A 34 -2.96 4.03 -0.54
C PHE A 34 -1.99 2.85 -0.53
N ALA A 35 -1.25 2.69 0.56
CA ALA A 35 -0.24 1.66 0.73
C ALA A 35 -0.76 0.52 1.61
N GLY A 36 -0.56 -0.72 1.18
CA GLY A 36 -0.91 -1.89 1.99
C GLY A 36 -2.38 -2.32 1.92
N ILE A 37 -3.05 -2.15 0.77
CA ILE A 37 -4.42 -2.64 0.59
C ILE A 37 -4.40 -4.16 0.45
N PRO A 38 -5.09 -4.94 1.30
CA PRO A 38 -5.18 -6.39 1.14
C PRO A 38 -6.01 -6.74 -0.10
N PHE A 39 -5.50 -7.62 -0.94
CA PHE A 39 -6.24 -8.13 -2.12
C PHE A 39 -6.56 -9.62 -2.04
N ALA A 40 -6.11 -10.30 -0.99
CA ALA A 40 -6.40 -11.70 -0.71
C ALA A 40 -6.22 -12.00 0.79
N GLN A 41 -6.75 -13.14 1.25
CA GLN A 41 -6.43 -13.67 2.57
C GLN A 41 -4.94 -14.05 2.67
N PRO A 42 -4.32 -13.92 3.85
CA PRO A 42 -2.94 -14.34 4.07
C PRO A 42 -2.75 -15.82 3.68
N PRO A 43 -1.80 -16.17 2.79
CA PRO A 43 -1.58 -17.54 2.32
C PRO A 43 -0.81 -18.40 3.34
N ILE A 44 -1.24 -18.38 4.59
CA ILE A 44 -0.60 -19.06 5.73
C ILE A 44 -1.33 -20.34 6.12
N GLY A 45 -0.64 -21.25 6.81
CA GLY A 45 -1.22 -22.50 7.31
C GLY A 45 -1.86 -23.32 6.19
N GLU A 46 -3.15 -23.63 6.33
CA GLU A 46 -3.92 -24.40 5.34
C GLU A 46 -4.06 -23.72 3.98
N LEU A 47 -3.85 -22.40 3.90
CA LEU A 47 -3.90 -21.64 2.64
C LEU A 47 -2.55 -21.64 1.90
N ARG A 48 -1.48 -22.12 2.54
CA ARG A 48 -0.16 -22.15 1.92
C ARG A 48 -0.15 -23.07 0.70
N PHE A 49 0.45 -22.59 -0.38
CA PHE A 49 0.51 -23.28 -1.69
C PHE A 49 -0.85 -23.54 -2.36
N ARG A 50 -1.92 -22.91 -1.89
CA ARG A 50 -3.23 -22.93 -2.56
C ARG A 50 -3.43 -21.65 -3.38
N PRO A 51 -4.36 -21.64 -4.34
CA PRO A 51 -4.79 -20.40 -5.00
C PRO A 51 -5.23 -19.35 -3.97
N PRO A 52 -4.97 -18.05 -4.22
CA PRO A 52 -5.35 -16.99 -3.31
C PRO A 52 -6.87 -16.94 -3.13
N VAL A 53 -7.31 -16.73 -1.89
CA VAL A 53 -8.73 -16.55 -1.55
C VAL A 53 -9.01 -15.07 -1.42
N ALA A 54 -10.17 -14.61 -1.91
CA ALA A 54 -10.60 -13.23 -1.77
C ALA A 54 -10.51 -12.76 -0.31
N PRO A 55 -10.11 -11.50 -0.08
CA PRO A 55 -10.07 -10.96 1.27
C PRO A 55 -11.50 -10.95 1.83
N PRO A 56 -11.68 -11.05 3.15
CA PRO A 56 -13.00 -10.88 3.74
C PRO A 56 -13.56 -9.52 3.34
N ASP A 57 -14.89 -9.45 3.18
CA ASP A 57 -15.56 -8.18 2.94
C ASP A 57 -15.16 -7.19 4.04
N ALA A 58 -14.76 -5.98 3.64
CA ALA A 58 -14.34 -4.96 4.57
C ALA A 58 -15.57 -4.51 5.39
N VAL A 59 -15.67 -5.02 6.62
CA VAL A 59 -16.72 -4.60 7.59
C VAL A 59 -16.45 -3.18 8.12
N ALA A 60 -15.22 -2.70 7.97
CA ALA A 60 -14.74 -1.40 8.42
C ALA A 60 -13.83 -0.75 7.36
N ASP A 61 -13.55 0.54 7.54
CA ASP A 61 -12.61 1.30 6.71
C ASP A 61 -11.23 0.64 6.69
N VAL A 62 -10.62 0.55 5.50
CA VAL A 62 -9.29 -0.02 5.30
C VAL A 62 -8.25 1.09 5.43
N GLU A 63 -7.42 0.99 6.47
CA GLU A 63 -6.29 1.88 6.68
C GLU A 63 -5.10 1.45 5.80
N ALA A 64 -4.89 2.19 4.72
CA ALA A 64 -3.89 1.96 3.69
C ALA A 64 -2.82 3.06 3.70
N ILE A 65 -2.15 3.23 4.83
CA ILE A 65 -1.17 4.31 5.05
C ILE A 65 0.28 3.82 5.12
N GLU A 66 0.50 2.49 5.13
CA GLU A 66 1.80 1.86 5.31
C GLU A 66 2.02 0.71 4.34
N PHE A 67 3.24 0.61 3.80
CA PHE A 67 3.63 -0.56 3.01
C PHE A 67 3.70 -1.80 3.88
N ARG A 68 3.35 -2.94 3.30
CA ARG A 68 3.34 -4.24 3.98
C ARG A 68 4.56 -5.06 3.62
N ALA A 69 4.74 -6.15 4.38
CA ALA A 69 5.86 -7.07 4.26
C ALA A 69 6.09 -7.56 2.82
N ALA A 70 7.35 -7.75 2.47
CA ALA A 70 7.71 -8.48 1.27
C ALA A 70 7.33 -9.98 1.42
N PRO A 71 7.01 -10.67 0.31
CA PRO A 71 6.84 -12.11 0.32
C PRO A 71 8.09 -12.82 0.84
N VAL A 72 7.92 -14.00 1.45
CA VAL A 72 9.03 -14.88 1.86
C VAL A 72 9.99 -15.10 0.71
N GLN A 73 11.22 -14.62 0.87
CA GLN A 73 12.30 -14.68 -0.11
C GLN A 73 13.65 -14.52 0.57
N ARG A 74 14.74 -14.78 -0.17
CA ARG A 74 16.10 -14.54 0.37
C ARG A 74 16.29 -13.04 0.60
N ARG A 75 16.80 -12.66 1.78
CA ARG A 75 17.16 -11.28 2.08
C ARG A 75 18.32 -10.81 1.19
N PHE A 76 18.18 -9.62 0.61
CA PHE A 76 19.18 -8.95 -0.21
C PHE A 76 19.28 -7.47 0.22
N PRO A 77 20.42 -6.78 -0.01
CA PRO A 77 20.68 -5.46 0.58
C PRO A 77 19.55 -4.44 0.37
N GLN A 78 18.91 -4.45 -0.79
CA GLN A 78 17.90 -3.48 -1.15
C GLN A 78 16.51 -3.73 -0.52
N LEU A 79 16.31 -4.86 0.15
CA LEU A 79 15.14 -5.07 1.01
C LEU A 79 15.16 -4.13 2.24
N GLY A 80 16.34 -3.60 2.61
CA GLY A 80 16.47 -2.64 3.71
C GLY A 80 16.00 -3.26 5.03
N ASP A 81 15.10 -2.58 5.75
CA ASP A 81 14.48 -3.07 6.98
C ASP A 81 13.04 -3.56 6.78
N LEU A 82 12.60 -3.71 5.52
CA LEU A 82 11.26 -4.22 5.24
C LEU A 82 11.10 -5.63 5.80
N GLU A 83 9.98 -5.85 6.49
CA GLU A 83 9.60 -7.15 7.00
C GLU A 83 9.42 -8.17 5.86
N ILE A 84 9.73 -9.44 6.15
CA ILE A 84 9.44 -10.57 5.29
C ILE A 84 8.37 -11.42 5.98
N SER A 85 7.27 -11.69 5.31
CA SER A 85 6.17 -12.49 5.85
C SER A 85 5.49 -13.32 4.77
N GLU A 86 4.83 -14.42 5.17
CA GLU A 86 3.88 -15.12 4.29
C GLU A 86 2.57 -14.32 4.16
N ASP A 87 2.23 -13.47 5.13
CA ASP A 87 1.18 -12.47 5.01
C ASP A 87 1.70 -11.26 4.20
N CYS A 88 1.68 -11.39 2.87
CA CYS A 88 2.29 -10.43 1.95
C CYS A 88 1.41 -10.06 0.72
N LEU A 89 0.14 -10.47 0.69
CA LEU A 89 -0.76 -10.25 -0.46
C LEU A 89 -1.44 -8.88 -0.40
N TYR A 90 -0.62 -7.84 -0.57
CA TYR A 90 -1.04 -6.44 -0.52
C TYR A 90 -0.65 -5.70 -1.81
N LEU A 91 -1.46 -4.71 -2.18
CA LEU A 91 -1.19 -3.80 -3.29
C LEU A 91 -1.12 -2.35 -2.81
N ASN A 92 -0.61 -1.49 -3.68
CA ASN A 92 -0.44 -0.08 -3.41
C ASN A 92 -0.98 0.73 -4.60
N VAL A 93 -1.64 1.86 -4.32
CA VAL A 93 -2.27 2.72 -5.33
C VAL A 93 -1.77 4.15 -5.16
N TRP A 94 -1.39 4.77 -6.27
CA TRP A 94 -1.05 6.20 -6.33
C TRP A 94 -1.96 6.87 -7.35
N THR A 95 -2.58 7.99 -6.96
CA THR A 95 -3.39 8.78 -7.89
C THR A 95 -3.25 10.27 -7.62
N PRO A 96 -3.15 11.13 -8.66
CA PRO A 96 -3.23 12.57 -8.47
C PRO A 96 -4.63 13.04 -8.06
N ASP A 97 -5.68 12.25 -8.34
CA ASP A 97 -7.07 12.59 -8.08
C ASP A 97 -7.92 11.32 -7.92
N THR A 98 -8.59 11.17 -6.78
CA THR A 98 -9.42 9.99 -6.45
C THR A 98 -10.78 9.99 -7.16
N ARG A 99 -11.16 11.08 -7.85
CA ARG A 99 -12.47 11.23 -8.48
C ARG A 99 -12.43 11.26 -10.00
N ALA A 100 -11.24 11.35 -10.59
CA ALA A 100 -11.07 11.42 -12.03
C ALA A 100 -10.97 10.03 -12.67
N SER A 101 -11.62 9.86 -13.82
CA SER A 101 -11.35 8.70 -14.69
C SER A 101 -10.02 8.92 -15.43
N ARG A 102 -9.05 8.05 -15.18
CA ARG A 102 -7.68 8.13 -15.73
C ARG A 102 -7.21 6.73 -16.16
N PRO A 103 -6.29 6.63 -17.13
CA PRO A 103 -5.63 5.36 -17.43
C PRO A 103 -4.96 4.77 -16.19
N VAL A 104 -5.09 3.45 -16.01
CA VAL A 104 -4.49 2.71 -14.89
C VAL A 104 -3.26 1.96 -15.40
N ILE A 105 -2.15 2.10 -14.70
CA ILE A 105 -0.94 1.29 -14.92
C ILE A 105 -0.80 0.34 -13.74
N VAL A 106 -0.72 -0.96 -14.03
CA VAL A 106 -0.46 -2.00 -13.04
C VAL A 106 0.99 -2.44 -13.18
N TRP A 107 1.80 -2.19 -12.15
CA TRP A 107 3.19 -2.61 -12.09
C TRP A 107 3.30 -4.00 -11.46
N ILE A 108 3.96 -4.93 -12.16
CA ILE A 108 4.28 -6.27 -11.66
C ILE A 108 5.79 -6.32 -11.52
N TYR A 109 6.28 -6.48 -10.30
CA TYR A 109 7.73 -6.49 -10.04
C TYR A 109 8.39 -7.73 -10.66
N GLY A 110 9.65 -7.57 -11.08
CA GLY A 110 10.49 -8.68 -11.54
C GLY A 110 11.21 -9.38 -10.37
N GLY A 111 12.24 -10.17 -10.70
CA GLY A 111 13.03 -10.93 -9.72
C GLY A 111 13.01 -12.44 -9.92
N GLY A 112 12.75 -12.90 -11.15
CA GLY A 112 12.90 -14.30 -11.53
C GLY A 112 11.91 -15.27 -10.87
N ASN A 113 10.81 -14.75 -10.29
CA ASN A 113 9.87 -15.50 -9.45
C ASN A 113 10.46 -15.99 -8.11
N GLU A 114 11.63 -15.50 -7.72
CA GLU A 114 12.31 -15.86 -6.47
C GLU A 114 12.46 -14.66 -5.53
N LEU A 115 12.50 -13.45 -6.10
CA LEU A 115 12.72 -12.19 -5.41
C LEU A 115 11.73 -11.14 -5.93
N GLY A 116 11.58 -10.05 -5.17
CA GLY A 116 10.79 -8.88 -5.55
C GLY A 116 9.76 -8.49 -4.48
N MET A 117 9.32 -7.23 -4.54
CA MET A 117 8.33 -6.69 -3.60
C MET A 117 7.54 -5.56 -4.24
N GLY A 118 6.31 -5.38 -3.74
CA GLY A 118 5.46 -4.26 -4.11
C GLY A 118 5.69 -2.99 -3.29
N ALA A 119 6.78 -2.89 -2.53
CA ALA A 119 7.09 -1.78 -1.62
C ALA A 119 8.38 -1.01 -2.06
N PRO A 120 8.59 0.24 -1.61
CA PRO A 120 9.82 0.98 -1.85
C PRO A 120 11.08 0.20 -1.42
N PRO A 121 12.23 0.42 -2.07
CA PRO A 121 12.48 1.45 -3.09
C PRO A 121 12.07 1.07 -4.52
N PHE A 122 11.55 -0.14 -4.75
CA PHE A 122 11.35 -0.69 -6.11
C PHE A 122 9.97 -0.43 -6.72
N THR A 123 9.22 0.53 -6.16
CA THR A 123 7.92 0.93 -6.68
C THR A 123 8.01 2.23 -7.48
N PRO A 124 7.30 2.36 -8.62
CA PRO A 124 7.28 3.60 -9.41
C PRO A 124 6.70 4.82 -8.68
N GLY A 125 6.03 4.59 -7.55
CA GLY A 125 5.24 5.59 -6.83
C GLY A 125 5.97 6.38 -5.75
N GLY A 126 7.23 6.04 -5.44
CA GLY A 126 8.14 6.82 -4.57
C GLY A 126 7.46 7.56 -3.42
N VAL A 127 7.26 6.89 -2.28
CA VAL A 127 6.79 7.54 -1.07
C VAL A 127 8.01 7.70 -0.17
N PRO A 128 8.44 8.93 0.16
CA PRO A 128 9.40 9.07 1.25
C PRO A 128 8.77 8.46 2.51
N PRO A 129 9.51 7.71 3.34
CA PRO A 129 8.97 7.20 4.60
C PRO A 129 8.34 8.37 5.36
N PRO A 130 7.21 8.15 6.08
CA PRO A 130 6.69 9.18 6.96
C PRO A 130 7.85 9.65 7.83
N GLN A 131 8.19 10.94 7.75
CA GLN A 131 9.15 11.51 8.67
C GLN A 131 8.55 11.27 10.04
N GLN A 132 9.12 10.32 10.79
CA GLN A 132 8.76 10.13 12.18
C GLN A 132 8.95 11.50 12.82
N THR A 133 7.84 12.15 13.21
CA THR A 133 7.91 13.36 14.02
C THR A 133 8.77 12.99 15.21
N PRO A 134 9.94 13.61 15.42
CA PRO A 134 10.76 13.26 16.56
C PRO A 134 9.90 13.51 17.80
N LEU A 135 9.67 12.46 18.59
CA LEU A 135 9.14 12.58 19.93
C LEU A 135 10.10 13.50 20.68
N SER A 136 9.73 14.77 20.79
CA SER A 136 10.44 15.71 21.65
C SER A 136 10.08 15.33 23.08
N PHE A 137 10.95 14.54 23.70
CA PHE A 137 10.95 14.43 25.14
C PHE A 137 11.36 15.80 25.70
N ARG A 138 10.41 16.46 26.35
CA ARG A 138 10.68 17.56 27.28
C ARG A 138 11.19 17.00 28.60
#